data_AF-A0A4R7UC93-F1
#
_entry.id   AF-A0A4R7UC93-F1
#
_cell.length_a   1.000
_cell.length_b   1.000
_cell.length_c   1.000
_cell.angle_alpha   90.00
_cell.angle_beta   90.00
_cell.angle_gamma   90.00
#
_symmetry.space_group_name_H-M   'P 1'
#
loop_
_entity.id
_entity.type
_entity.pdbx_description
1 polymer ?
#
loop_
_entity_poly.entity_id
_entity_poly.type
_entity_poly.pdbx_seq_one_letter_code
_entity_poly.pdbx_strand_id
1 'polypeptide(L)'
;MKTQFQSKTSQELNLSFDLEILNHENRTLDIKINSLLRNIQYGESFFDWFVEDLLFLLDSNRYQKRWDYGQINILGIKNLNLQPQQQAEFIKAFKSVTNFDLVNKE
;
A
#
# COMPACT_ATOMS: atom_id res chain seq x y z
N MET A 1 3.64 4.46 24.45
CA MET A 1 3.02 5.43 23.53
C MET A 1 2.95 4.76 22.17
N LYS A 2 1.78 4.61 21.55
CA LYS A 2 1.70 4.15 20.16
C LYS A 2 2.25 5.27 19.29
N THR A 3 3.40 5.07 18.66
CA THR A 3 3.91 6.00 17.66
C THR A 3 2.90 6.02 16.53
N GLN A 4 2.18 7.13 16.39
CA GLN A 4 1.19 7.27 15.34
C GLN A 4 1.94 7.68 14.07
N PHE A 5 2.32 6.68 13.26
CA PHE A 5 2.96 6.90 11.96
C PHE A 5 1.98 7.53 10.95
N GLN A 6 0.69 7.53 11.24
CA GLN A 6 -0.34 7.98 10.32
C GLN A 6 -1.25 9.02 10.96
N SER A 7 -1.16 10.26 10.48
CA SER A 7 -2.01 11.38 10.87
C SER A 7 -3.43 11.34 10.27
N LYS A 8 -3.59 10.72 9.09
CA LYS A 8 -4.84 10.56 8.36
C LYS A 8 -5.00 9.12 7.90
N THR A 9 -6.11 8.52 8.28
CA THR A 9 -6.49 7.15 7.95
C THR A 9 -6.97 7.02 6.50
N SER A 10 -6.94 5.80 5.97
CA SER A 10 -7.46 5.50 4.63
C SER A 10 -8.96 5.79 4.50
N GLN A 11 -9.70 5.60 5.59
CA GLN A 11 -11.13 5.93 5.67
C GLN A 11 -11.39 7.44 5.59
N GLU A 12 -10.61 8.25 6.32
CA GLU A 12 -10.72 9.72 6.27
C GLU A 12 -10.36 10.29 4.89
N LEU A 13 -9.45 9.63 4.18
CA LEU A 13 -9.04 9.99 2.82
C LEU A 13 -9.96 9.41 1.73
N ASN A 14 -10.99 8.66 2.12
CA ASN A 14 -11.94 8.01 1.20
C ASN A 14 -11.25 7.11 0.16
N LEU A 15 -10.22 6.37 0.59
CA LEU A 15 -9.48 5.42 -0.25
C LEU A 15 -10.28 4.15 -0.51
N SER A 16 -9.84 3.37 -1.50
CA SER A 16 -10.36 2.05 -1.84
C SER A 16 -9.73 0.95 -0.99
N PHE A 17 -8.46 1.10 -0.62
CA PHE A 17 -7.70 0.17 0.20
C PHE A 17 -7.55 0.68 1.63
N ASP A 18 -7.77 -0.18 2.62
CA ASP A 18 -7.51 0.16 4.03
C ASP A 18 -6.02 -0.04 4.35
N LEU A 19 -5.25 1.00 4.06
CA LEU A 19 -3.81 1.04 4.25
C LEU A 19 -3.44 1.66 5.61
N GLU A 20 -2.54 0.98 6.32
CA GLU A 20 -2.00 1.41 7.62
C GLU A 20 -0.48 1.44 7.60
N ILE A 21 0.12 2.58 7.94
CA ILE A 21 1.57 2.72 8.07
C ILE A 21 1.99 2.21 9.45
N LEU A 22 2.74 1.11 9.48
CA LEU A 22 3.19 0.46 10.71
C LEU A 22 4.57 0.91 11.18
N ASN A 23 5.46 1.23 10.24
CA ASN A 23 6.81 1.65 10.54
C ASN A 23 7.37 2.55 9.45
N HIS A 24 8.29 3.44 9.85
CA HIS A 24 9.09 4.25 8.94
C HIS A 24 10.50 4.44 9.50
N GLU A 25 11.45 3.63 9.02
CA GLU A 25 12.84 3.63 9.45
C GLU A 25 13.78 3.32 8.29
N ASN A 26 14.97 3.92 8.27
CA ASN A 26 16.03 3.60 7.30
C ASN A 26 15.56 3.59 5.83
N ARG A 27 14.76 4.59 5.42
CA ARG A 27 14.19 4.70 4.06
C ARG A 27 13.28 3.52 3.67
N THR A 28 12.82 2.76 4.67
CA THR A 28 11.90 1.63 4.54
C THR A 28 10.58 1.98 5.19
N LEU A 29 9.48 1.70 4.48
CA LEU A 29 8.12 1.82 5.01
C LEU A 29 7.47 0.46 5.12
N ASP A 30 6.88 0.16 6.27
CA ASP A 30 6.03 -1.02 6.42
C ASP A 30 4.57 -0.57 6.35
N ILE A 31 3.85 -1.03 5.33
CA ILE A 31 2.45 -0.69 5.08
C ILE A 31 1.62 -1.96 5.09
N LYS A 32 0.62 -2.01 5.96
CA LYS A 32 -0.31 -3.12 6.06
C LYS A 32 -1.60 -2.80 5.33
N ILE A 33 -2.05 -3.77 4.54
CA ILE A 33 -3.40 -3.79 3.97
C ILE A 33 -4.30 -4.51 4.97
N ASN A 34 -5.22 -3.79 5.59
CA ASN A 34 -6.17 -4.37 6.53
C ASN A 34 -7.37 -4.99 5.83
N SER A 35 -7.91 -4.32 4.82
CA SER A 35 -9.07 -4.77 4.04
C SER A 35 -9.29 -3.91 2.79
N LEU A 36 -10.31 -4.25 2.00
CA LEU A 36 -10.89 -3.37 0.98
C LEU A 36 -12.00 -2.52 1.60
N LEU A 37 -11.89 -1.19 1.48
CA LEU A 37 -12.92 -0.24 1.91
C LEU A 37 -14.04 -0.10 0.89
N ARG A 38 -13.76 -0.45 -0.37
CA ARG A 38 -14.70 -0.41 -1.49
C ARG A 38 -14.86 -1.78 -2.12
N ASN A 39 -16.05 -2.05 -2.65
CA ASN A 39 -16.32 -3.27 -3.41
C ASN A 39 -15.73 -3.15 -4.84
N ILE A 40 -14.40 -3.18 -4.92
CA ILE A 40 -13.65 -3.20 -6.18
C ILE A 40 -13.33 -4.63 -6.58
N GLN A 41 -13.62 -4.98 -7.83
CA GLN A 41 -13.28 -6.29 -8.38
C GLN A 41 -11.84 -6.28 -8.90
N TYR A 42 -11.17 -7.42 -8.80
CA TYR A 42 -9.85 -7.59 -9.38
C TYR A 42 -9.95 -7.51 -10.91
N GLY A 43 -9.07 -6.71 -11.52
CA GLY A 43 -8.99 -6.46 -12.96
C GLY A 43 -7.72 -5.69 -13.29
N GLU A 44 -7.57 -5.27 -14.55
CA GLU A 44 -6.35 -4.63 -15.05
C GLU A 44 -5.96 -3.37 -14.24
N SER A 45 -6.95 -2.54 -13.89
CA SER A 45 -6.73 -1.30 -13.13
C SER A 45 -6.61 -1.49 -11.62
N PHE A 46 -6.77 -2.71 -11.09
CA PHE A 46 -6.77 -2.94 -9.63
C PHE A 46 -5.43 -2.56 -8.99
N PHE A 47 -4.33 -2.89 -9.66
CA PHE A 47 -3.00 -2.53 -9.20
C PHE A 47 -2.75 -1.02 -9.32
N ASP A 48 -3.22 -0.39 -10.39
CA ASP A 48 -3.08 1.07 -10.58
C ASP A 48 -3.81 1.83 -9.47
N TRP A 49 -5.05 1.43 -9.14
CA TRP A 49 -5.79 2.00 -8.01
C TRP A 49 -5.08 1.80 -6.67
N PHE A 50 -4.44 0.64 -6.47
CA PHE A 50 -3.65 0.40 -5.27
C PHE A 50 -2.46 1.36 -5.18
N VAL A 51 -1.74 1.57 -6.27
CA VAL A 51 -0.60 2.50 -6.31
C VAL A 51 -1.06 3.94 -6.11
N GLU A 52 -2.17 4.35 -6.73
CA GLU A 52 -2.75 5.68 -6.55
C GLU A 52 -3.14 5.94 -5.09
N ASP A 53 -3.87 5.02 -4.46
CA ASP A 53 -4.27 5.11 -3.06
C ASP A 53 -3.06 5.14 -2.12
N LEU A 54 -2.05 4.32 -2.40
CA LEU A 54 -0.78 4.30 -1.66
C LEU A 54 -0.07 5.66 -1.74
N LEU A 55 0.10 6.21 -2.94
CA LEU A 55 0.75 7.50 -3.12
C LEU A 55 -0.04 8.63 -2.48
N PHE A 56 -1.37 8.59 -2.58
CA PHE A 56 -2.25 9.59 -1.98
C PHE A 56 -2.21 9.54 -0.44
N LEU A 57 -2.16 8.33 0.14
CA LEU A 57 -1.97 8.14 1.56
C LEU A 57 -0.66 8.75 2.05
N LEU A 58 0.45 8.43 1.38
CA LEU A 58 1.78 8.92 1.74
C LEU A 58 1.82 10.44 1.70
N ASP A 59 1.34 11.04 0.61
CA ASP A 59 1.28 12.49 0.47
C ASP A 59 0.43 13.16 1.55
N SER A 60 -0.76 12.62 1.79
CA SER A 60 -1.71 13.15 2.77
C SER A 60 -1.17 13.10 4.20
N ASN A 61 -0.26 12.16 4.48
CA ASN A 61 0.44 12.01 5.75
C ASN A 61 1.81 12.72 5.78
N ARG A 62 2.09 13.58 4.79
CA ARG A 62 3.34 14.36 4.67
C ARG A 62 4.60 13.51 4.54
N TYR A 63 4.47 12.26 4.10
CA TYR A 63 5.60 11.47 3.62
C TYR A 63 6.08 12.07 2.30
N GLN A 64 7.40 12.07 2.07
CA GLN A 64 7.97 12.71 0.90
C GLN A 64 7.58 11.96 -0.37
N LYS A 65 6.91 12.66 -1.29
CA LYS A 65 6.24 12.06 -2.46
C LYS A 65 7.12 11.22 -3.37
N ARG A 66 8.42 11.49 -3.46
CA ARG A 66 9.39 10.76 -4.29
C ARG A 66 10.76 10.99 -3.68
N TRP A 67 11.68 10.03 -3.89
CA TRP A 67 13.14 10.15 -3.73
C TRP A 67 13.79 9.68 -2.43
N ASP A 68 13.08 9.54 -1.30
CA ASP A 68 13.71 9.10 -0.04
C ASP A 68 13.35 7.68 0.44
N TYR A 69 12.40 6.98 -0.18
CA TYR A 69 12.10 5.58 0.17
C TYR A 69 12.82 4.62 -0.78
N GLY A 70 13.72 3.81 -0.24
CA GLY A 70 14.33 2.72 -0.99
C GLY A 70 13.35 1.56 -1.17
N GLN A 71 12.57 1.26 -0.13
CA GLN A 71 11.72 0.06 -0.08
C GLN A 71 10.42 0.33 0.68
N ILE A 72 9.32 -0.23 0.18
CA ILE A 72 8.03 -0.28 0.86
C ILE A 72 7.62 -1.75 0.96
N ASN A 73 7.52 -2.23 2.20
CA ASN A 73 7.03 -3.56 2.51
C ASN A 73 5.52 -3.54 2.62
N ILE A 74 4.86 -4.33 1.78
CA ILE A 74 3.41 -4.51 1.79
C ILE A 74 3.08 -5.77 2.57
N LEU A 75 2.34 -5.61 3.67
CA LEU A 75 1.85 -6.69 4.52
C LEU A 75 0.36 -6.91 4.30
N GLY A 76 -0.11 -8.14 4.52
CA GLY A 76 -1.55 -8.43 4.54
C GLY A 76 -2.22 -8.50 3.17
N ILE A 77 -1.50 -8.80 2.09
CA ILE A 77 -2.09 -8.99 0.75
C ILE A 77 -3.23 -10.04 0.78
N LYS A 78 -3.13 -11.05 1.66
CA LYS A 78 -4.17 -12.07 1.88
C LYS A 78 -5.53 -11.46 2.27
N ASN A 79 -5.55 -10.27 2.88
CA ASN A 79 -6.77 -9.58 3.32
C ASN A 79 -7.56 -8.98 2.15
N LEU A 80 -6.99 -8.95 0.94
CA LEU A 80 -7.68 -8.53 -0.27
C LEU A 80 -8.64 -9.60 -0.81
N ASN A 81 -8.65 -10.81 -0.22
CA ASN A 81 -9.48 -11.95 -0.65
C ASN A 81 -9.33 -12.29 -2.15
N LEU A 82 -8.14 -12.08 -2.70
CA LEU A 82 -7.81 -12.42 -4.08
C LEU A 82 -7.67 -13.95 -4.24
N GLN A 83 -8.02 -14.47 -5.41
CA GLN A 83 -7.70 -15.85 -5.76
C GLN A 83 -6.16 -16.03 -5.81
N PRO A 84 -5.62 -17.23 -5.56
CA PRO A 84 -4.17 -17.45 -5.54
C PRO A 84 -3.44 -16.97 -6.81
N GLN A 85 -4.08 -17.12 -7.98
CA GLN A 85 -3.55 -16.66 -9.26
C GLN A 85 -3.49 -15.12 -9.32
N GLN A 86 -4.58 -14.45 -8.92
CA GLN A 86 -4.68 -12.99 -8.87
C GLN A 86 -3.71 -12.38 -7.86
N GLN A 87 -3.49 -13.05 -6.72
CA GLN A 87 -2.51 -12.63 -5.73
C GLN A 87 -1.09 -12.69 -6.30
N ALA A 88 -0.75 -13.76 -7.03
CA ALA A 88 0.56 -13.88 -7.68
C ALA A 88 0.76 -12.81 -8.77
N GLU A 89 -0.27 -12.51 -9.56
CA GLU A 89 -0.27 -11.44 -10.57
C GLU A 89 -0.11 -10.05 -9.93
N PHE A 90 -0.83 -9.79 -8.84
CA PHE A 90 -0.72 -8.55 -8.07
C PHE A 90 0.70 -8.34 -7.52
N ILE A 91 1.31 -9.37 -6.93
CA ILE A 91 2.69 -9.32 -6.44
C ILE A 91 3.67 -9.16 -7.60
N LYS A 92 3.41 -9.78 -8.76
CA LYS A 92 4.25 -9.60 -9.95
C LYS A 92 4.21 -8.16 -10.46
N ALA A 93 3.05 -7.50 -10.37
CA ALA A 93 2.87 -6.11 -10.76
C ALA A 93 3.71 -5.13 -9.91
N PHE A 94 4.18 -5.51 -8.72
CA PHE A 94 5.04 -4.68 -7.87
C PHE A 94 6.31 -4.22 -8.61
N LYS A 95 6.84 -5.06 -9.50
CA LYS A 95 8.02 -4.75 -10.33
C LYS A 95 7.79 -3.67 -11.37
N SER A 96 6.54 -3.29 -11.63
CA SER A 96 6.20 -2.21 -12.56
C SER A 96 6.42 -0.82 -11.95
N VAL A 97 6.49 -0.73 -10.61
CA VAL A 97 6.78 0.52 -9.93
C VAL A 97 8.28 0.80 -10.00
N THR A 98 8.65 1.92 -10.62
CA THR A 98 10.05 2.27 -10.90
C THR A 98 10.65 3.25 -9.91
N ASN A 99 9.82 3.82 -9.03
CA ASN A 99 10.22 4.89 -8.11
C ASN A 99 10.72 4.37 -6.74
N PHE A 100 10.35 3.16 -6.34
CA PHE A 100 10.74 2.50 -5.10
C PHE A 100 10.49 0.99 -5.22
N ASP A 101 11.17 0.19 -4.39
CA ASP A 101 10.96 -1.25 -4.35
C ASP A 101 9.72 -1.60 -3.53
N LEU A 102 8.69 -2.16 -4.18
CA LEU A 102 7.56 -2.79 -3.51
C LEU A 102 7.90 -4.25 -3.19
N VAL A 103 7.88 -4.63 -1.91
CA VAL A 103 8.19 -5.99 -1.46
C VAL A 103 7.03 -6.55 -0.67
N ASN A 104 6.54 -7.73 -1.05
CA ASN A 104 5.57 -8.46 -0.22
C ASN A 104 6.27 -9.04 1.02
N LYS A 105 5.75 -8.72 2.21
CA LYS A 105 6.26 -9.22 3.49
C LYS A 105 5.09 -9.84 4.25
N GLU A 106 5.16 -11.16 4.50
CA GLU A 106 4.13 -11.89 5.23
C GLU A 106 4.21 -11.68 6.74
#